data_AF-A0A924MXI2-F1
#
_entry.id   AF-A0A924MXI2-F1
#
_cell.length_a   1.000
_cell.length_b   1.000
_cell.length_c   1.000
_cell.angle_alpha   90.00
_cell.angle_beta   90.00
_cell.angle_gamma   90.00
#
_symmetry.space_group_name_H-M   'P 1'
#
loop_
_entity.id
_entity.type
_entity.pdbx_description
1 polymer ?
#
loop_
_entity_poly.entity_id
_entity_poly.type
_entity_poly.pdbx_seq_one_letter_code
_entity_poly.pdbx_strand_id
1 'polypeptide(L)'
;MKRFLFATGLALAGCAVLSNVSPIGDGAYMTVVRSNDVNARVADQQAKAMAQAEAFCCERGQVVDAIKSVAASPPPGQAPSAELDFRCKAKG
;
A
#
# COMPACT_ATOMS: atom_id res chain seq x y z
N MET A 1 -17.53 34.74 36.72
CA MET A 1 -18.48 33.99 35.87
C MET A 1 -17.69 33.25 34.81
N LYS A 2 -17.83 31.93 34.77
CA LYS A 2 -16.99 30.96 34.09
C LYS A 2 -17.48 30.80 32.64
N ARG A 3 -16.68 31.19 31.63
CA ARG A 3 -16.98 30.92 30.22
C ARG A 3 -16.09 29.79 29.74
N PHE A 4 -16.60 28.57 29.83
CA PHE A 4 -16.05 27.39 29.17
C PHE A 4 -16.30 27.53 27.67
N LEU A 5 -15.23 27.79 26.90
CA LEU A 5 -15.24 27.63 25.45
C LEU A 5 -14.96 26.15 25.16
N PHE A 6 -16.01 25.43 24.78
CA PHE A 6 -15.96 24.06 24.29
C PHE A 6 -15.12 24.03 23.01
N ALA A 7 -13.96 23.38 23.08
CA ALA A 7 -13.17 23.03 21.91
C ALA A 7 -13.84 21.82 21.22
N THR A 8 -14.57 22.08 20.15
CA THR A 8 -15.12 21.06 19.26
C THR A 8 -13.95 20.40 18.51
N GLY A 9 -13.37 19.36 19.11
CA GLY A 9 -12.31 18.58 18.51
C GLY A 9 -12.81 17.92 17.22
N LEU A 10 -12.18 18.29 16.10
CA LEU A 10 -12.31 17.64 14.81
C LEU A 10 -12.08 16.14 14.97
N ALA A 11 -13.15 15.35 14.92
CA ALA A 11 -13.04 13.94 14.58
C ALA A 11 -12.65 13.87 13.10
N LEU A 12 -11.35 13.87 12.83
CA LEU A 12 -10.82 13.36 11.57
C LEU A 12 -11.17 11.88 11.51
N ALA A 13 -12.37 11.58 11.04
CA ALA A 13 -12.69 10.30 10.43
C ALA A 13 -11.80 10.19 9.19
N GLY A 14 -10.54 9.82 9.43
CA GLY A 14 -9.62 9.46 8.37
C GLY A 14 -10.29 8.35 7.58
N CYS A 15 -10.59 8.63 6.32
CA CYS A 15 -10.91 7.61 5.35
C CYS A 15 -9.79 6.58 5.42
N ALA A 16 -10.01 5.49 6.14
CA ALA A 16 -9.33 4.25 5.89
C ALA A 16 -9.79 3.81 4.49
N VAL A 17 -9.23 4.45 3.46
CA VAL A 17 -9.06 3.81 2.16
C VAL A 17 -8.49 2.46 2.54
N LEU A 18 -9.24 1.40 2.20
CA LEU A 18 -8.77 0.02 2.25
C LEU A 18 -7.56 -0.07 1.32
N SER A 19 -6.42 0.48 1.75
CA SER A 19 -5.16 0.28 1.07
C SER A 19 -4.88 -1.19 1.28
N ASN A 20 -4.70 -1.94 0.19
CA ASN A 20 -4.17 -3.32 0.23
C ASN A 20 -2.73 -3.38 0.77
N VAL A 21 -2.31 -2.33 1.49
CA VAL A 21 -1.04 -2.12 2.16
C VAL A 21 -1.23 -2.44 3.63
N SER A 22 -0.47 -3.41 4.13
CA SER A 22 -0.43 -3.79 5.53
C SER A 22 0.94 -3.45 6.13
N PRO A 23 1.03 -2.91 7.36
CA PRO A 23 2.32 -2.74 8.02
C PRO A 23 2.92 -4.11 8.36
N ILE A 24 4.23 -4.28 8.15
CA ILE A 24 4.96 -5.54 8.47
C ILE A 24 6.01 -5.36 9.57
N GLY A 25 6.09 -4.18 10.18
CA GLY A 25 7.06 -3.85 11.23
C GLY A 25 8.24 -2.99 10.72
N ASP A 26 9.02 -2.43 11.65
CA ASP A 26 10.22 -1.62 11.35
C ASP A 26 10.02 -0.49 10.31
N GLY A 27 8.84 0.13 10.31
CA GLY A 27 8.47 1.17 9.34
C GLY A 27 8.30 0.67 7.91
N ALA A 28 8.29 -0.64 7.69
CA ALA A 28 8.01 -1.28 6.42
C ALA A 28 6.54 -1.68 6.29
N TYR A 29 6.11 -1.78 5.03
CA TYR A 29 4.76 -2.11 4.60
C TYR A 29 4.84 -3.17 3.53
N MET A 30 3.76 -3.94 3.37
CA MET A 30 3.59 -4.95 2.35
C MET A 30 2.31 -4.68 1.60
N THR A 31 2.33 -4.83 0.27
CA THR A 31 1.12 -4.90 -0.54
C THR A 31 1.09 -6.17 -1.37
N VAL A 32 -0.10 -6.72 -1.56
CA VAL A 32 -0.32 -7.92 -2.38
C VAL A 32 -1.37 -7.61 -3.43
N VAL A 33 -1.01 -7.86 -4.70
CA VAL A 33 -1.92 -7.76 -5.83
C VAL A 33 -2.12 -9.14 -6.42
N ARG A 34 -3.38 -9.56 -6.53
CA ARG A 34 -3.77 -10.80 -7.18
C ARG A 34 -4.70 -10.49 -8.35
N SER A 35 -4.45 -11.14 -9.48
CA SER A 35 -5.37 -11.11 -10.61
C SER A 35 -6.57 -12.02 -10.36
N ASN A 36 -7.72 -11.67 -10.93
CA ASN A 36 -8.86 -12.60 -11.05
C ASN A 36 -8.87 -13.34 -12.40
N ASP A 37 -7.97 -12.97 -13.31
CA ASP A 37 -7.76 -13.60 -14.61
C ASP A 37 -6.50 -14.47 -14.59
N VAL A 38 -6.67 -15.74 -14.95
CA VAL A 38 -5.61 -16.75 -15.06
C VAL A 38 -4.65 -16.49 -16.22
N ASN A 39 -5.08 -15.71 -17.22
CA ASN A 39 -4.26 -15.32 -18.38
C ASN A 39 -3.50 -14.00 -18.15
N ALA A 40 -3.69 -13.35 -17.00
CA ALA A 40 -2.98 -12.13 -16.70
C ALA A 40 -1.47 -12.35 -16.63
N ARG A 41 -0.69 -11.28 -16.84
CA ARG A 41 0.78 -11.37 -16.76
C ARG A 41 1.25 -11.06 -15.35
N VAL A 42 2.31 -11.74 -14.93
CA VAL A 42 2.97 -11.52 -13.64
C VAL A 42 3.50 -10.08 -13.53
N ALA A 43 4.10 -9.56 -14.61
CA ALA A 43 4.61 -8.19 -14.69
C ALA A 43 3.52 -7.14 -14.43
N ASP A 44 2.29 -7.38 -14.89
CA ASP A 44 1.16 -6.47 -14.66
C ASP A 44 0.80 -6.40 -13.16
N GLN A 45 0.92 -7.52 -12.44
CA GLN A 45 0.68 -7.54 -10.99
C GLN A 45 1.79 -6.82 -10.23
N GLN A 46 3.04 -6.96 -10.66
CA GLN A 46 4.17 -6.22 -10.08
C GLN A 46 4.01 -4.71 -10.28
N ALA A 47 3.64 -4.28 -11.49
CA ALA A 47 3.39 -2.87 -11.79
C ALA A 47 2.26 -2.30 -10.92
N LYS A 48 1.17 -3.06 -10.72
CA LYS A 48 0.07 -2.67 -9.83
C LYS A 48 0.51 -2.60 -8.36
N ALA A 49 1.33 -3.54 -7.89
CA ALA A 49 1.85 -3.53 -6.53
C ALA A 49 2.75 -2.31 -6.28
N MET A 50 3.63 -1.99 -7.25
CA MET A 50 4.45 -0.76 -7.22
C MET A 50 3.57 0.49 -7.22
N ALA A 51 2.57 0.59 -8.09
CA ALA A 51 1.67 1.74 -8.14
C ALA A 51 0.89 1.95 -6.82
N GLN A 52 0.49 0.86 -6.15
CA GLN A 52 -0.14 0.93 -4.82
C GLN A 52 0.83 1.44 -3.75
N ALA A 53 2.07 0.95 -3.75
CA ALA A 53 3.10 1.46 -2.84
C ALA A 53 3.41 2.94 -3.11
N GLU A 54 3.48 3.34 -4.38
CA GLU A 54 3.74 4.72 -4.79
C GLU A 54 2.64 5.65 -4.33
N ALA A 55 1.37 5.28 -4.56
CA ALA A 55 0.23 6.04 -4.06
C ALA A 55 0.30 6.18 -2.53
N PHE A 56 0.54 5.08 -1.82
CA PHE A 56 0.65 5.08 -0.36
C PHE A 56 1.77 5.99 0.15
N CYS A 57 2.96 5.97 -0.45
CA CYS A 57 4.05 6.85 -0.04
C CYS A 57 3.83 8.30 -0.49
N CYS A 58 3.21 8.53 -1.66
CA CYS A 58 2.93 9.86 -2.19
C CYS A 58 1.94 10.63 -1.31
N GLU A 59 0.90 9.96 -0.79
CA GLU A 59 -0.03 10.54 0.20
C GLU A 59 0.68 11.05 1.47
N ARG A 60 1.87 10.51 1.77
CA ARG A 60 2.72 10.90 2.91
C ARG A 60 3.80 11.92 2.52
N GLY A 61 3.81 12.40 1.28
CA GLY A 61 4.87 13.27 0.75
C GLY A 61 6.21 12.56 0.57
N GLN A 62 6.22 11.23 0.52
CA GLN A 62 7.40 10.37 0.47
C GLN A 62 7.51 9.64 -0.88
N VAL A 63 8.63 8.95 -1.09
CA VAL A 63 8.87 8.04 -2.22
C VAL A 63 8.98 6.60 -1.75
N VAL A 64 8.62 5.68 -2.63
CA VAL A 64 8.78 4.25 -2.40
C VAL A 64 10.24 3.86 -2.40
N ASP A 65 10.60 3.05 -1.40
CA ASP A 65 11.85 2.32 -1.30
C ASP A 65 11.50 0.83 -1.24
N ALA A 66 11.58 0.16 -2.39
CA ALA A 66 11.26 -1.26 -2.49
C ALA A 66 12.30 -2.10 -1.74
N ILE A 67 11.86 -2.90 -0.78
CA ILE A 67 12.71 -3.82 -0.01
C ILE A 67 12.79 -5.16 -0.72
N LYS A 68 11.63 -5.71 -1.09
CA LYS A 68 11.50 -7.04 -1.66
C LYS A 68 10.31 -7.07 -2.60
N SER A 69 10.49 -7.63 -3.80
CA SER A 69 9.38 -7.96 -4.68
C SER A 69 9.39 -9.46 -4.91
N VAL A 70 8.27 -10.11 -4.62
CA VAL A 70 8.04 -11.52 -4.95
C VAL A 70 6.95 -11.58 -5.99
N ALA A 71 7.28 -12.14 -7.14
CA ALA A 71 6.30 -12.45 -8.16
C ALA A 71 6.60 -13.85 -8.67
N ALA A 72 5.66 -14.76 -8.43
CA ALA A 72 5.78 -16.14 -8.84
C ALA A 72 4.86 -16.39 -10.03
N SER A 73 5.36 -17.16 -11.00
CA SER A 73 4.47 -17.77 -11.99
C SER A 73 3.49 -18.67 -11.25
N PRO A 74 2.18 -18.46 -11.41
CA PRO A 74 1.18 -19.27 -10.74
C PRO A 74 1.21 -20.71 -11.30
N PRO A 75 0.84 -21.72 -10.48
CA PRO A 75 0.55 -23.05 -10.99
C PRO A 75 -0.52 -23.00 -12.10
N PRO A 76 -0.57 -24.00 -13.01
CA PRO A 76 -1.60 -24.05 -14.05
C PRO A 76 -3.01 -23.91 -13.46
N GLY A 77 -3.81 -23.01 -14.05
CA GLY A 77 -5.18 -22.73 -13.60
C GLY A 77 -5.30 -21.75 -12.42
N GLN A 78 -4.19 -21.20 -11.93
CA GLN A 78 -4.21 -20.14 -10.91
C GLN A 78 -3.87 -18.78 -11.52
N ALA A 79 -4.44 -17.72 -10.95
CA ALA A 79 -4.15 -16.36 -11.37
C ALA A 79 -2.84 -15.85 -10.73
N PRO A 80 -2.03 -15.07 -11.47
CA PRO A 80 -0.78 -14.55 -10.95
C PRO A 80 -1.01 -13.57 -9.81
N SER A 81 0.00 -13.46 -8.95
CA SER A 81 0.06 -12.44 -7.91
C SER A 81 1.47 -11.87 -7.77
N ALA A 82 1.54 -10.65 -7.25
CA ALA A 82 2.78 -10.03 -6.84
C ALA A 82 2.64 -9.48 -5.41
N GLU A 83 3.69 -9.66 -4.64
CA GLU A 83 3.87 -9.11 -3.30
C GLU A 83 5.04 -8.13 -3.35
N LEU A 84 4.90 -7.02 -2.64
CA LEU A 84 5.91 -5.99 -2.54
C LEU A 84 6.01 -5.53 -1.09
N ASP A 85 7.18 -5.75 -0.50
CA ASP A 85 7.60 -5.12 0.75
C ASP A 85 8.32 -3.82 0.42
N PHE A 86 7.96 -2.74 1.09
CA PHE A 86 8.51 -1.42 0.82
C PHE A 86 8.52 -0.54 2.07
N ARG A 87 9.34 0.51 2.02
CA ARG A 87 9.31 1.64 2.96
C ARG A 87 8.95 2.91 2.21
N CYS A 88 8.47 3.90 2.95
CA CYS A 88 8.37 5.25 2.45
C CYS A 88 9.56 6.07 2.96
N LYS A 89 10.34 6.65 2.06
CA LYS A 89 11.49 7.51 2.38
C LYS A 89 11.23 8.95 1.93
N ALA A 90 11.92 9.91 2.54
CA ALA A 90 11.86 11.30 2.07
C ALA A 90 12.32 11.38 0.60
N LYS A 91 11.68 12.27 -0.17
CA LYS A 91 12.19 12.68 -1.49
C LYS A 91 13.53 13.40 -1.23
N GLY A 92 14.63 12.77 -1.64
CA GLY A 92 15.97 13.35 -1.55
C GLY A 92 16.14 14.56 -2.44
#